data_AF-A0A377V897-F1
#
_entry.id   AF-A0A377V897-F1
#
_cell.length_a   1.000
_cell.length_b   1.000
_cell.length_c   1.000
_cell.angle_alpha   90.00
_cell.angle_beta   90.00
_cell.angle_gamma   90.00
#
_symmetry.space_group_name_H-M   'P 1'
#
loop_
_entity.id
_entity.type
_entity.pdbx_description
1 polymer ?
#
loop_
_entity_poly.entity_id
_entity_poly.type
_entity_poly.pdbx_seq_one_letter_code
_entity_poly.pdbx_strand_id
1 'polypeptide(L)'
;MSDSGTEAVWDLNTAYSVVSRSVTTRDYNYREAMAEMTTGQFDVTGGDNTTYGEAYHYADNFLKTGDKATPESGAFYARIRHERYLNGRAILKGQSTSSLLMPGWR
;
A
#
# COMPACT_ATOMS: atom_id res chain seq x y z
N MET A 1 4.29 34.98 12.62
CA MET A 1 4.57 34.05 13.72
C MET A 1 6.08 34.02 13.90
N SER A 2 6.60 34.27 15.11
CA SER A 2 8.05 34.34 15.38
C SER A 2 8.40 33.24 16.37
N ASP A 3 9.16 32.24 15.91
CA ASP A 3 9.52 31.02 16.67
C ASP A 3 10.71 31.23 17.63
N SER A 4 11.20 32.46 17.80
CA SER A 4 12.36 32.79 18.65
C SER A 4 13.63 31.94 18.39
N GLY A 5 13.74 31.29 17.22
CA GLY A 5 14.84 30.39 16.85
C GLY A 5 14.68 28.94 17.33
N THR A 6 13.55 28.57 17.91
CA THR A 6 13.21 27.16 18.21
C THR A 6 12.60 26.52 16.96
N GLU A 7 12.66 25.20 16.82
CA GLU A 7 11.93 24.50 15.76
C GLU A 7 10.49 24.21 16.20
N ALA A 8 9.52 24.41 15.31
CA ALA A 8 8.11 24.17 15.58
C ALA A 8 7.41 23.42 14.45
N VAL A 9 6.26 22.87 14.78
CA VAL A 9 5.31 22.24 13.86
C VAL A 9 3.93 22.85 14.09
N TRP A 10 3.23 23.23 13.02
CA TRP A 10 1.89 23.80 13.10
C TRP A 10 1.02 23.34 11.93
N ASP A 11 -0.26 23.77 11.93
CA ASP A 11 -1.25 23.42 10.90
C ASP A 11 -1.41 21.90 10.70
N LEU A 12 -1.43 21.17 11.82
CA LEU A 12 -1.57 19.73 11.82
C LEU A 12 -2.99 19.31 11.42
N ASN A 13 -3.09 18.49 10.38
CA ASN A 13 -4.36 17.96 9.91
C ASN A 13 -4.22 16.48 9.54
N THR A 14 -5.21 15.68 9.92
CA THR A 14 -5.31 14.27 9.52
C THR A 14 -6.53 14.07 8.65
N ALA A 15 -6.32 13.49 7.46
CA ALA A 15 -7.40 13.04 6.59
C ALA A 15 -7.49 11.51 6.64
N TYR A 16 -8.72 11.00 6.67
CA TYR A 16 -9.00 9.56 6.63
C TYR A 16 -9.76 9.20 5.36
N SER A 17 -9.56 7.98 4.87
CA SER A 17 -10.27 7.44 3.72
C SER A 17 -10.52 5.95 3.91
N VAL A 18 -11.69 5.47 3.49
CA VAL A 18 -11.97 4.03 3.42
C VAL A 18 -11.22 3.47 2.22
N VAL A 19 -10.41 2.43 2.45
CA VAL A 19 -9.57 1.80 1.43
C VAL A 19 -9.91 0.32 1.30
N SER A 20 -9.49 -0.29 0.19
CA SER A 20 -9.73 -1.70 -0.12
C SER A 20 -9.22 -2.62 1.00
N ARG A 21 -10.05 -3.58 1.41
CA ARG A 21 -9.74 -4.55 2.48
C ARG A 21 -8.84 -5.69 2.02
N SER A 22 -8.97 -6.07 0.76
CA SER A 22 -8.15 -7.15 0.19
C SER A 22 -7.82 -6.87 -1.27
N VAL A 23 -6.77 -7.53 -1.74
CA VAL A 23 -6.30 -7.44 -3.12
C VAL A 23 -6.17 -8.83 -3.72
N THR A 24 -6.65 -8.99 -4.95
CA THR A 24 -6.42 -10.17 -5.78
C THR A 24 -5.73 -9.73 -7.06
N THR A 25 -4.69 -10.46 -7.47
CA THR A 25 -3.98 -10.23 -8.72
C THR A 25 -4.15 -11.44 -9.64
N ARG A 26 -4.15 -11.20 -10.94
CA ARG A 26 -4.17 -12.26 -11.96
C ARG A 26 -3.30 -11.88 -13.14
N ASP A 27 -2.68 -12.88 -13.75
CA ASP A 27 -2.00 -12.73 -15.02
C ASP A 27 -2.25 -13.92 -15.96
N TYR A 28 -1.61 -13.91 -17.13
CA TYR A 28 -1.58 -15.01 -18.07
C TYR A 28 -0.16 -15.27 -18.57
N ASN A 29 0.31 -16.51 -18.42
CA ASN A 29 1.60 -16.96 -18.89
C ASN A 29 1.41 -17.95 -20.04
N TYR A 30 1.67 -17.51 -21.28
CA TYR A 30 1.51 -18.35 -22.47
C TYR A 30 2.39 -19.61 -22.47
N ARG A 31 3.52 -19.60 -21.74
CA ARG A 31 4.42 -20.77 -21.64
C ARG A 31 3.83 -21.85 -20.75
N GLU A 32 2.97 -21.46 -19.83
CA GLU A 32 2.25 -22.33 -18.91
C GLU A 32 0.75 -22.01 -19.01
N ALA A 33 0.19 -22.07 -20.21
CA ALA A 33 -1.14 -21.53 -20.53
C ALA A 33 -2.30 -22.09 -19.67
N MET A 34 -2.11 -23.25 -19.04
CA MET A 34 -3.09 -23.90 -18.17
C MET A 34 -2.83 -23.66 -16.67
N ALA A 35 -1.82 -22.88 -16.31
CA ALA A 35 -1.52 -22.56 -14.91
C ALA A 35 -2.57 -21.64 -14.30
N GLU A 36 -2.99 -21.94 -13.07
CA GLU A 36 -3.85 -21.04 -12.30
C GLU A 36 -3.02 -19.83 -11.83
N MET A 37 -3.26 -18.71 -12.48
CA MET A 37 -2.50 -17.47 -12.28
C MET A 37 -3.27 -16.42 -11.47
N THR A 38 -4.37 -16.79 -10.84
CA THR A 38 -5.08 -15.93 -9.89
C THR A 38 -4.51 -16.13 -8.50
N THR A 39 -4.18 -15.06 -7.79
CA THR A 39 -3.86 -15.18 -6.36
C THR A 39 -5.14 -15.36 -5.53
N GLY A 40 -4.99 -15.84 -4.31
CA GLY A 40 -6.03 -15.65 -3.29
C GLY A 40 -6.23 -14.17 -2.98
N GLN A 41 -7.30 -13.87 -2.24
CA GLN A 41 -7.47 -12.56 -1.62
C GLN A 41 -6.38 -12.33 -0.58
N PHE A 42 -5.66 -11.22 -0.71
CA PHE A 42 -4.61 -10.85 0.21
C PHE A 42 -5.06 -9.71 1.12
N ASP A 43 -5.04 -9.95 2.43
CA ASP A 43 -5.26 -8.95 3.48
C ASP A 43 -4.06 -8.98 4.45
N VAL A 44 -3.33 -7.86 4.54
CA VAL A 44 -2.14 -7.71 5.40
C VAL A 44 -2.50 -7.29 6.81
N THR A 45 -3.71 -6.75 6.99
CA THR A 45 -4.21 -6.25 8.29
C THR A 45 -4.76 -7.37 9.15
N GLY A 46 -5.16 -8.48 8.54
CA GLY A 46 -5.74 -9.63 9.23
C GLY A 46 -7.20 -9.40 9.66
N GLY A 47 -7.96 -8.63 8.88
CA GLY A 47 -9.39 -8.39 9.11
C GLY A 47 -9.72 -7.04 9.75
N ASP A 48 -9.00 -5.97 9.40
CA ASP A 48 -9.30 -4.62 9.88
C ASP A 48 -10.68 -4.12 9.42
N ASN A 49 -11.53 -3.79 10.40
CA ASN A 49 -12.91 -3.36 10.18
C ASN A 49 -13.04 -1.92 9.65
N THR A 50 -11.94 -1.16 9.50
CA THR A 50 -11.91 0.18 8.90
C THR A 50 -11.70 0.18 7.38
N THR A 51 -11.52 -1.01 6.80
CA THR A 51 -11.34 -1.22 5.36
C THR A 51 -12.56 -1.91 4.76
N TYR A 52 -12.79 -1.74 3.45
CA TYR A 52 -13.96 -2.31 2.81
C TYR A 52 -13.71 -2.67 1.34
N GLY A 53 -14.38 -3.72 0.87
CA GLY A 53 -14.35 -4.17 -0.53
C GLY A 53 -13.05 -4.85 -0.95
N GLU A 54 -13.02 -5.29 -2.20
CA GLU A 54 -11.94 -6.09 -2.78
C GLU A 54 -11.41 -5.40 -4.04
N ALA A 55 -10.09 -5.29 -4.18
CA ALA A 55 -9.46 -4.76 -5.39
C ALA A 55 -8.95 -5.90 -6.25
N TYR A 56 -9.50 -6.03 -7.45
CA TYR A 56 -9.02 -6.99 -8.44
C TYR A 56 -8.11 -6.30 -9.45
N HIS A 57 -6.97 -6.93 -9.75
CA HIS A 57 -6.05 -6.42 -10.75
C HIS A 57 -5.59 -7.51 -11.71
N TYR A 58 -5.47 -7.14 -12.97
CA TYR A 58 -5.04 -8.01 -14.05
C TYR A 58 -3.80 -7.44 -14.75
N ALA A 59 -2.93 -8.33 -15.25
CA ALA A 59 -1.72 -8.00 -15.99
C ALA A 59 -0.67 -7.24 -15.16
N ASP A 60 -0.32 -7.81 -14.00
CA ASP A 60 0.70 -7.29 -13.09
C ASP A 60 2.13 -7.67 -13.48
N ASN A 61 2.28 -8.42 -14.57
CA ASN A 61 3.52 -8.93 -15.16
C ASN A 61 4.30 -9.89 -14.24
N PHE A 62 3.59 -10.83 -13.60
CA PHE A 62 4.23 -11.93 -12.89
C PHE A 62 4.13 -13.24 -13.69
N LEU A 63 5.17 -14.07 -13.62
CA LEU A 63 5.20 -15.36 -14.32
C LEU A 63 4.74 -16.53 -13.42
N LYS A 64 4.65 -16.30 -12.11
CA LYS A 64 4.24 -17.29 -11.10
C LYS A 64 3.45 -16.62 -9.99
N THR A 65 2.40 -17.28 -9.52
CA THR A 65 1.56 -16.81 -8.40
C THR A 65 2.39 -16.61 -7.12
N GLY A 66 3.22 -17.61 -6.78
CA GLY A 66 4.22 -17.56 -5.70
C GLY A 66 3.66 -17.20 -4.31
N ASP A 67 4.56 -16.84 -3.38
CA ASP A 67 4.21 -16.33 -2.06
C ASP A 67 4.56 -14.83 -1.95
N LYS A 68 3.96 -14.15 -0.96
CA LYS A 68 4.09 -12.72 -0.67
C LYS A 68 5.52 -12.24 -0.40
N ALA A 69 6.41 -13.16 0.00
CA ALA A 69 7.82 -12.91 0.24
C ALA A 69 8.70 -13.14 -1.00
N THR A 70 8.21 -13.87 -2.01
CA THR A 70 8.93 -14.10 -3.26
C THR A 70 8.84 -12.84 -4.14
N PRO A 71 9.95 -12.14 -4.42
CA PRO A 71 9.91 -10.94 -5.25
C PRO A 71 9.26 -11.21 -6.61
N GLU A 72 8.51 -10.22 -7.10
CA GLU A 72 7.87 -10.24 -8.43
C GLU A 72 6.85 -11.37 -8.66
N SER A 73 6.44 -12.08 -7.61
CA SER A 73 5.31 -13.01 -7.68
C SER A 73 3.97 -12.28 -7.68
N GLY A 74 2.91 -12.97 -8.13
CA GLY A 74 1.55 -12.43 -8.04
C GLY A 74 1.17 -12.07 -6.60
N ALA A 75 1.48 -12.93 -5.63
CA ALA A 75 1.22 -12.71 -4.22
C ALA A 75 2.06 -11.55 -3.63
N PHE A 76 3.27 -11.34 -4.12
CA PHE A 76 4.09 -10.16 -3.77
C PHE A 76 3.44 -8.87 -4.26
N TYR A 77 2.95 -8.85 -5.51
CA TYR A 77 2.24 -7.69 -6.05
C TYR A 77 0.93 -7.41 -5.31
N ALA A 78 0.17 -8.45 -4.96
CA ALA A 78 -1.03 -8.33 -4.13
C ALA A 78 -0.70 -7.67 -2.77
N ARG A 79 0.39 -8.10 -2.13
CA ARG A 79 0.87 -7.52 -0.87
C ARG A 79 1.21 -6.04 -0.98
N ILE A 80 2.12 -5.66 -1.88
CA ILE A 80 2.58 -4.26 -1.96
C ILE A 80 1.46 -3.31 -2.41
N ARG A 81 0.47 -3.79 -3.16
CA ARG A 81 -0.72 -3.01 -3.52
C ARG A 81 -1.62 -2.78 -2.34
N HIS A 82 -1.84 -3.81 -1.53
CA HIS A 82 -2.61 -3.66 -0.32
C HIS A 82 -1.93 -2.71 0.67
N GLU A 83 -0.61 -2.84 0.88
CA GLU A 83 0.18 -1.89 1.67
C GLU A 83 0.07 -0.45 1.11
N ARG A 84 0.09 -0.27 -0.22
CA ARG A 84 -0.11 1.04 -0.85
C ARG A 84 -1.51 1.61 -0.61
N TYR A 85 -2.56 0.79 -0.65
CA TYR A 85 -3.91 1.24 -0.28
C TYR A 85 -3.96 1.68 1.18
N LEU A 86 -3.37 0.90 2.08
CA LEU A 86 -3.34 1.22 3.51
C LEU A 86 -2.57 2.51 3.82
N ASN A 87 -1.51 2.81 3.06
CA ASN A 87 -0.82 4.10 3.17
C ASN A 87 -1.71 5.30 2.80
N GLY A 88 -2.75 5.09 1.98
CA GLY A 88 -3.75 6.11 1.66
C GLY A 88 -4.87 6.25 2.69
N ARG A 89 -4.96 5.34 3.67
CA ARG A 89 -6.04 5.34 4.67
C ARG A 89 -5.97 6.53 5.62
N ALA A 90 -4.77 6.91 6.03
CA ALA A 90 -4.53 7.99 6.97
C ALA A 90 -3.36 8.83 6.49
N ILE A 91 -3.61 10.11 6.22
CA ILE A 91 -2.59 11.06 5.76
C ILE A 91 -2.51 12.18 6.79
N LEU A 92 -1.36 12.28 7.47
CA LEU A 92 -1.01 13.39 8.33
C LEU A 92 -0.30 14.48 7.50
N LYS A 93 -0.74 15.72 7.65
CA LYS A 93 -0.12 16.90 7.06
C LYS A 93 0.20 17.92 8.14
N GLY A 94 1.21 18.73 7.90
CA GLY A 94 1.65 19.79 8.78
C GLY A 94 2.71 20.66 8.13
N GLN A 95 3.01 21.78 8.75
CA GLN A 95 4.08 22.70 8.38
C GLN A 95 5.13 22.69 9.49
N SER A 96 6.42 22.84 9.15
CA SER A 96 7.49 22.91 10.14
C SER A 96 8.62 23.84 9.71
N THR A 97 9.30 24.43 10.69
CA THR A 97 10.57 25.15 10.52
C THR A 97 11.80 24.22 10.51
N SER A 98 11.67 22.95 10.89
CA SER A 98 12.79 22.00 10.96
C SER A 98 13.19 21.46 9.58
N SER A 99 14.46 21.58 9.22
CA SER A 99 15.00 20.95 8.02
C SER A 99 15.27 19.44 8.20
N LEU A 100 15.05 18.88 9.40
CA LEU A 100 15.22 17.44 9.65
C LEU A 100 13.98 16.64 9.26
N LEU A 101 12.81 17.28 9.11
CA LEU A 101 11.55 16.66 8.70
C LEU A 101 11.41 16.56 7.17
N MET A 102 12.50 16.22 6.48
CA MET A 102 12.51 16.02 5.03
C MET A 102 11.98 14.65 4.62
N PRO A 103 11.46 14.48 3.39
CA PRO A 103 11.03 13.19 2.88
C PRO A 103 12.13 12.12 3.01
N GLY A 104 11.78 10.95 3.54
CA GLY A 104 12.68 9.80 3.67
C GLY A 104 13.58 9.79 4.91
N TRP A 105 13.59 10.85 5.72
CA TRP A 105 14.24 10.85 7.04
C TRP A 105 13.37 10.14 8.07
N ARG A 106 14.00 9.35 8.96
CA ARG A 106 13.32 8.52 9.97
C ARG A 106 13.94 8.71 11.34
#